data_AF-A0A7Y0LEH8-F1
#
_entry.id   AF-A0A7Y0LEH8-F1
#
_cell.length_a   1.000
_cell.length_b   1.000
_cell.length_c   1.000
_cell.angle_alpha   90.00
_cell.angle_beta   90.00
_cell.angle_gamma   90.00
#
_symmetry.space_group_name_H-M   'P 1'
#
loop_
_entity.id
_entity.type
_entity.pdbx_description
1 polymer ?
#
loop_
_entity_poly.entity_id
_entity_poly.type
_entity_poly.pdbx_seq_one_letter_code
_entity_poly.pdbx_strand_id
1 'polypeptide(L)'
;MKNFLYALGLLLLSTSALAEQALSKVLIEKYMQTVTGIEPIIDANPQLEQAMDNVIKLGKDKAIAKVKSFAVYPQIAQKIESAGFGDFEEFFDIGIRIMGGLFKSQLSQMPNGMTFDDYIAQMEGQVAMMKQQGLPENMVAPMEKQYKEQLDNMRFMQKAAESVSAQDAKFVNDNIEWITQIMGSEEDNL
;
A
#
# COMPACT_ATOMS: atom_id res chain seq x y z
N MET A 1 47.46 -21.38 -0.56
CA MET A 1 46.31 -21.49 -1.50
C MET A 1 44.96 -21.63 -0.78
N LYS A 2 44.82 -22.42 0.30
CA LYS A 2 43.56 -22.54 1.07
C LYS A 2 43.04 -21.21 1.66
N ASN A 3 43.94 -20.37 2.18
CA ASN A 3 43.56 -19.09 2.82
C ASN A 3 43.16 -18.00 1.80
N PHE A 4 43.59 -18.12 0.55
CA PHE A 4 43.21 -17.20 -0.53
C PHE A 4 41.78 -17.47 -1.01
N LEU A 5 41.36 -18.75 -1.02
CA LEU A 5 39.99 -19.15 -1.32
C LEU A 5 38.98 -18.70 -0.27
N TYR A 6 39.35 -18.69 1.03
CA TYR A 6 38.49 -18.13 2.09
C TYR A 6 38.35 -16.61 2.00
N ALA A 7 39.44 -15.90 1.66
CA ALA A 7 39.40 -14.45 1.43
C ALA A 7 38.57 -14.09 0.18
N LEU A 8 38.63 -14.91 -0.89
CA LEU A 8 37.83 -14.73 -2.09
C LEU A 8 36.33 -15.02 -1.85
N GLY A 9 36.00 -15.99 -0.98
CA GLY A 9 34.62 -16.32 -0.61
C GLY A 9 33.95 -15.23 0.25
N LEU A 10 34.71 -14.53 1.11
CA LEU A 10 34.19 -13.43 1.92
C LEU A 10 33.92 -12.15 1.10
N LEU A 11 34.70 -11.91 0.03
CA LEU A 11 34.52 -10.77 -0.86
C LEU A 11 33.29 -10.90 -1.78
N LEU A 12 32.81 -12.13 -2.04
CA LEU A 12 31.62 -12.38 -2.85
C LEU A 12 30.29 -12.15 -2.09
N LEU A 13 30.34 -11.98 -0.77
CA LEU A 13 29.16 -11.69 0.06
C LEU A 13 28.95 -10.19 0.29
N SER A 14 29.86 -9.33 -0.18
CA SER A 14 29.87 -7.90 0.15
C SER A 14 29.35 -6.99 -0.96
N THR A 15 28.82 -7.53 -2.06
CA THR A 15 28.34 -6.74 -3.21
C THR A 15 26.89 -7.00 -3.58
N SER A 16 26.04 -7.38 -2.62
CA SER A 16 24.59 -7.14 -2.73
C SER A 16 24.34 -5.66 -2.46
N ALA A 17 24.83 -4.82 -3.38
CA ALA A 17 24.50 -3.42 -3.46
C ALA A 17 22.97 -3.31 -3.49
N LEU A 18 22.39 -2.81 -2.38
CA LEU A 18 21.04 -2.26 -2.21
C LEU A 18 20.09 -2.49 -3.40
N ALA A 19 19.80 -3.75 -3.69
CA ALA A 19 18.68 -4.11 -4.52
C ALA A 19 17.50 -4.19 -3.56
N GLU A 20 16.46 -3.40 -3.83
CA GLU A 20 15.21 -3.43 -3.10
C GLU A 20 14.79 -4.89 -2.87
N GLN A 21 14.67 -5.29 -1.61
CA GLN A 21 14.40 -6.70 -1.28
C GLN A 21 13.04 -7.07 -1.84
N ALA A 22 13.00 -8.04 -2.76
CA ALA A 22 11.74 -8.55 -3.31
C ALA A 22 10.80 -9.07 -2.22
N LEU A 23 9.49 -8.94 -2.46
CA LEU A 23 8.47 -9.46 -1.57
C LEU A 23 8.65 -10.97 -1.38
N SER A 24 8.47 -11.39 -0.14
CA SER A 24 8.57 -12.78 0.28
C SER A 24 7.63 -13.00 1.46
N LYS A 25 7.33 -14.28 1.76
CA LYS A 25 6.46 -14.61 2.90
C LYS A 25 7.00 -14.04 4.21
N VAL A 26 8.29 -14.26 4.47
CA VAL A 26 8.99 -13.75 5.67
C VAL A 26 8.90 -12.23 5.78
N LEU A 27 9.08 -11.50 4.67
CA LEU A 27 9.01 -10.03 4.67
C LEU A 27 7.59 -9.53 4.98
N ILE A 28 6.58 -10.16 4.39
CA ILE A 28 5.17 -9.81 4.60
C ILE A 28 4.73 -10.18 6.03
N GLU A 29 5.08 -11.35 6.54
CA GLU A 29 4.77 -11.75 7.91
C GLU A 29 5.39 -10.78 8.92
N LYS A 30 6.66 -10.41 8.71
CA LYS A 30 7.35 -9.40 9.51
C LYS A 30 6.65 -8.04 9.43
N TYR A 31 6.25 -7.63 8.23
CA TYR A 31 5.49 -6.39 8.02
C TYR A 31 4.18 -6.42 8.79
N MET A 32 3.37 -7.48 8.66
CA MET A 32 2.08 -7.62 9.35
C MET A 32 2.24 -7.62 10.86
N GLN A 33 3.20 -8.38 11.41
CA GLN A 33 3.50 -8.36 12.85
C GLN A 33 3.87 -6.97 13.36
N THR A 34 4.53 -6.17 12.52
CA THR A 34 4.92 -4.80 12.87
C THR A 34 3.71 -3.86 12.82
N VAL A 35 2.80 -4.03 11.85
CA VAL A 35 1.51 -3.34 11.81
C VAL A 35 0.71 -3.61 13.08
N THR A 36 0.53 -4.88 13.46
CA THR A 36 -0.14 -5.28 14.72
C THR A 36 0.57 -4.70 15.95
N GLY A 37 1.90 -4.56 15.90
CA GLY A 37 2.68 -3.94 16.98
C GLY A 37 2.51 -2.42 17.09
N ILE A 38 2.01 -1.76 16.05
CA ILE A 38 1.75 -0.31 15.97
C ILE A 38 0.29 0.00 16.33
N GLU A 39 -0.67 -0.89 16.06
CA GLU A 39 -2.11 -0.71 16.35
C GLU A 39 -2.42 -0.13 17.73
N PRO A 40 -1.87 -0.64 18.86
CA PRO A 40 -2.16 -0.06 20.17
C PRO A 40 -1.74 1.41 20.31
N ILE A 41 -0.75 1.86 19.55
CA ILE A 41 -0.32 3.28 19.51
C ILE A 41 -1.38 4.11 18.77
N ILE A 42 -1.95 3.57 17.70
CA ILE A 42 -3.01 4.22 16.93
C ILE A 42 -4.30 4.29 17.76
N ASP A 43 -4.73 3.18 18.36
CA ASP A 43 -5.95 3.07 19.17
C ASP A 43 -5.94 4.00 20.38
N ALA A 44 -4.77 4.16 21.01
CA ALA A 44 -4.59 5.10 22.12
C ALA A 44 -4.66 6.58 21.70
N ASN A 45 -4.73 6.86 20.40
CA ASN A 45 -4.69 8.20 19.83
C ASN A 45 -5.77 8.36 18.73
N PRO A 46 -7.07 8.38 19.09
CA PRO A 46 -8.19 8.36 18.15
C PRO A 46 -8.19 9.54 17.15
N GLN A 47 -7.52 10.65 17.47
CA GLN A 47 -7.29 11.75 16.51
C GLN A 47 -6.45 11.35 15.29
N LEU A 48 -5.73 10.22 15.34
CA LEU A 48 -4.94 9.70 14.24
C LEU A 48 -5.78 8.95 13.22
N GLU A 49 -6.90 8.35 13.62
CA GLU A 49 -7.79 7.60 12.72
C GLU A 49 -8.26 8.49 11.56
N GLN A 50 -8.88 9.65 11.88
CA GLN A 50 -9.26 10.65 10.86
C GLN A 50 -8.07 11.26 10.11
N ALA A 51 -6.92 11.35 10.75
CA ALA A 51 -5.72 11.88 10.09
C ALA A 51 -5.17 10.89 9.07
N MET A 52 -5.26 9.58 9.36
CA MET A 52 -4.74 8.48 8.56
C MET A 52 -5.59 8.19 7.33
N ASP A 53 -6.92 8.34 7.41
CA ASP A 53 -7.83 8.27 6.25
C ASP A 53 -7.44 9.22 5.12
N ASN A 54 -6.88 10.37 5.49
CA ASN A 54 -6.45 11.39 4.54
C ASN A 54 -5.01 11.17 4.05
N VAL A 55 -4.18 10.41 4.78
CA VAL A 55 -2.76 10.19 4.46
C VAL A 55 -2.58 9.36 3.19
N ILE A 56 -3.36 8.29 3.02
CA ILE A 56 -3.26 7.41 1.84
C ILE A 56 -3.51 8.19 0.54
N LYS A 57 -4.31 9.26 0.60
CA LYS A 57 -4.66 10.12 -0.55
C LYS A 57 -3.56 11.11 -0.95
N LEU A 58 -2.54 11.34 -0.13
CA LEU A 58 -1.56 12.41 -0.35
C LEU A 58 -0.44 12.03 -1.32
N GLY A 59 -0.32 10.75 -1.70
CA GLY A 59 0.85 10.23 -2.39
C GLY A 59 2.00 9.93 -1.41
N LYS A 60 2.93 9.05 -1.82
CA LYS A 60 3.97 8.47 -0.95
C LYS A 60 4.72 9.50 -0.09
N ASP A 61 5.36 10.50 -0.69
CA ASP A 61 6.22 11.44 0.04
C ASP A 61 5.44 12.29 1.05
N LYS A 62 4.26 12.77 0.65
CA LYS A 62 3.40 13.56 1.54
C LYS A 62 2.76 12.70 2.62
N ALA A 63 2.45 11.44 2.31
CA ALA A 63 1.95 10.49 3.29
C ALA A 63 2.99 10.24 4.38
N ILE A 64 4.24 9.94 3.97
CA ILE A 64 5.38 9.79 4.89
C ILE A 64 5.56 11.05 5.73
N ALA A 65 5.66 12.23 5.10
CA ALA A 65 5.85 13.49 5.82
C ALA A 65 4.73 13.75 6.84
N LYS A 66 3.49 13.41 6.48
CA LYS A 66 2.33 13.57 7.36
C LYS A 66 2.41 12.62 8.55
N VAL A 67 2.73 11.34 8.35
CA VAL A 67 2.90 10.38 9.46
C VAL A 67 4.04 10.82 10.38
N LYS A 68 5.16 11.27 9.81
CA LYS A 68 6.30 11.81 10.57
C LYS A 68 5.98 13.05 11.40
N SER A 69 4.93 13.79 11.03
CA SER A 69 4.49 14.98 11.77
C SER A 69 3.69 14.67 13.03
N PHE A 70 3.25 13.42 13.22
CA PHE A 70 2.46 13.04 14.40
C PHE A 70 3.31 12.99 15.66
N ALA A 71 2.76 13.45 16.78
CA ALA A 71 3.45 13.44 18.07
C ALA A 71 3.84 12.02 18.52
N VAL A 72 3.08 11.01 18.08
CA VAL A 72 3.35 9.59 18.39
C VAL A 72 4.39 8.96 17.46
N TYR A 73 4.81 9.64 16.38
CA TYR A 73 5.72 9.10 15.39
C TYR A 73 7.00 8.48 15.99
N PRO A 74 7.65 9.06 17.03
CA PRO A 74 8.81 8.41 17.64
C PRO A 74 8.54 6.99 18.16
N GLN A 75 7.32 6.71 18.64
CA GLN A 75 6.94 5.37 19.10
C GLN A 75 6.71 4.41 17.92
N ILE A 76 6.11 4.90 16.83
CA ILE A 76 5.94 4.16 15.58
C ILE A 76 7.30 3.82 14.97
N ALA A 77 8.19 4.80 14.84
CA ALA A 77 9.54 4.63 14.34
C ALA A 77 10.32 3.60 15.18
N GLN A 78 10.23 3.68 16.51
CA GLN A 78 10.87 2.71 17.39
C GLN A 78 10.36 1.27 17.16
N LYS A 79 9.06 1.06 16.93
CA LYS A 79 8.50 -0.27 16.62
C LYS A 79 9.06 -0.83 15.31
N ILE A 80 9.14 0.02 14.28
CA ILE A 80 9.67 -0.32 12.96
C ILE A 80 11.17 -0.67 13.04
N GLU A 81 11.96 0.16 13.71
CA GLU A 81 13.38 -0.09 13.94
C GLU A 81 13.61 -1.37 14.76
N SER A 82 12.80 -1.62 15.79
CA SER A 82 12.89 -2.81 16.64
C SER A 82 12.53 -4.10 15.90
N ALA A 83 11.64 -4.01 14.91
CA ALA A 83 11.38 -5.12 13.98
C ALA A 83 12.56 -5.34 13.02
N GLY A 84 13.52 -4.40 12.93
CA GLY A 84 14.70 -4.49 12.08
C GLY A 84 14.43 -4.08 10.64
N PHE A 85 13.52 -3.13 10.41
CA PHE A 85 13.48 -2.35 9.18
C PHE A 85 14.49 -1.21 9.28
N GLY A 86 15.01 -0.73 8.15
CA GLY A 86 15.97 0.37 8.12
C GLY A 86 15.38 1.70 8.58
N ASP A 87 14.20 2.05 8.05
CA ASP A 87 13.45 3.25 8.43
C ASP A 87 11.94 3.11 8.12
N PHE A 88 11.20 4.18 8.44
CA PHE A 88 9.77 4.26 8.15
C PHE A 88 9.48 4.22 6.64
N GLU A 89 10.35 4.79 5.81
CA GLU A 89 10.20 4.85 4.36
C GLU A 89 10.28 3.46 3.72
N GLU A 90 11.24 2.64 4.14
CA GLU A 90 11.35 1.24 3.74
C GLU A 90 10.11 0.45 4.18
N PHE A 91 9.70 0.61 5.43
CA PHE A 91 8.48 -0.03 5.94
C PHE A 91 7.24 0.37 5.15
N PHE A 92 7.05 1.66 4.91
CA PHE A 92 5.92 2.21 4.16
C PHE A 92 5.91 1.71 2.71
N ASP A 93 7.09 1.62 2.09
CA ASP A 93 7.25 1.14 0.73
C ASP A 93 6.83 -0.33 0.57
N ILE A 94 7.15 -1.19 1.54
CA ILE A 94 6.68 -2.58 1.57
C ILE A 94 5.15 -2.63 1.54
N GLY A 95 4.48 -1.80 2.35
CA GLY A 95 3.02 -1.69 2.35
C GLY A 95 2.46 -1.30 0.98
N ILE A 96 3.05 -0.29 0.34
CA ILE A 96 2.68 0.14 -1.02
C ILE A 96 2.86 -0.98 -2.05
N ARG A 97 3.95 -1.76 -1.95
CA ARG A 97 4.23 -2.88 -2.87
C ARG A 97 3.24 -4.03 -2.70
N ILE A 98 2.87 -4.37 -1.46
CA ILE A 98 1.84 -5.38 -1.17
C ILE A 98 0.49 -4.93 -1.75
N MET A 99 0.04 -3.72 -1.40
CA MET A 99 -1.24 -3.17 -1.87
C MET A 99 -1.28 -3.00 -3.39
N GLY A 100 -0.20 -2.47 -3.99
CA GLY A 100 -0.06 -2.32 -5.43
C GLY A 100 -0.08 -3.66 -6.16
N GLY A 101 0.55 -4.70 -5.60
CA GLY A 101 0.54 -6.04 -6.16
C GLY A 101 -0.85 -6.67 -6.14
N LEU A 102 -1.57 -6.52 -5.02
CA LEU A 102 -2.95 -6.99 -4.89
C LEU A 102 -3.86 -6.28 -5.89
N PHE A 103 -3.75 -4.96 -5.99
CA PHE A 103 -4.52 -4.16 -6.93
C PHE A 103 -4.21 -4.54 -8.39
N LYS A 104 -2.94 -4.75 -8.72
CA LYS A 104 -2.52 -5.21 -10.06
C LYS A 104 -3.11 -6.57 -10.42
N SER A 105 -3.15 -7.50 -9.47
CA SER A 105 -3.80 -8.80 -9.68
C SER A 105 -5.31 -8.63 -9.87
N GLN A 106 -5.97 -7.78 -9.07
CA GLN A 106 -7.39 -7.49 -9.21
C GLN A 106 -7.72 -6.85 -10.57
N LEU A 107 -6.92 -5.89 -11.04
CA LEU A 107 -7.08 -5.28 -12.36
C LEU A 107 -7.00 -6.32 -13.48
N SER A 108 -6.07 -7.28 -13.37
CA SER A 108 -5.93 -8.35 -14.36
C SER A 108 -7.14 -9.29 -14.42
N GLN A 109 -7.97 -9.29 -13.39
CA GLN A 109 -9.18 -10.10 -13.27
C GLN A 109 -10.47 -9.32 -13.61
N MET A 110 -10.37 -8.03 -13.99
CA MET A 110 -11.55 -7.25 -14.36
C MET A 110 -12.26 -7.87 -15.57
N PRO A 111 -13.58 -8.11 -15.47
CA PRO A 111 -14.32 -8.75 -16.55
C PRO A 111 -14.36 -7.88 -17.81
N ASN A 112 -14.48 -8.55 -18.97
CA ASN A 112 -14.67 -7.93 -20.29
C ASN A 112 -13.49 -7.10 -20.84
N GLY A 113 -12.29 -7.23 -20.27
CA GLY A 113 -11.12 -6.49 -20.76
C GLY A 113 -11.24 -4.97 -20.58
N MET A 114 -12.15 -4.54 -19.69
CA MET A 114 -12.31 -3.14 -19.32
C MET A 114 -11.01 -2.66 -18.69
N THR A 115 -10.43 -1.59 -19.23
CA THR A 115 -9.28 -0.96 -18.63
C THR A 115 -9.70 -0.14 -17.42
N PHE A 116 -8.72 0.19 -16.59
CA PHE A 116 -8.95 1.09 -15.48
C PHE A 116 -9.44 2.48 -15.93
N ASP A 117 -8.92 2.98 -17.06
CA ASP A 117 -9.36 4.25 -17.64
C ASP A 117 -10.82 4.18 -18.13
N ASP A 118 -11.27 3.04 -18.67
CA ASP A 118 -12.66 2.83 -19.06
C ASP A 118 -13.60 2.90 -17.85
N TYR A 119 -13.18 2.35 -16.71
CA TYR A 119 -13.95 2.42 -15.48
C TYR A 119 -14.05 3.86 -14.94
N ILE A 120 -12.96 4.63 -14.99
CA ILE A 120 -12.98 6.06 -14.67
C ILE A 120 -13.95 6.81 -15.57
N ALA A 121 -13.83 6.62 -16.88
CA ALA A 121 -14.68 7.30 -17.87
C ALA A 121 -16.16 6.96 -17.66
N GLN A 122 -16.47 5.73 -17.28
CA GLN A 122 -17.84 5.31 -16.96
C GLN A 122 -18.41 6.06 -15.74
N MET A 123 -17.62 6.21 -14.67
CA MET A 123 -18.05 6.94 -13.47
C MET A 123 -18.25 8.44 -13.74
N GLU A 124 -17.33 9.07 -14.46
CA GLU A 124 -17.46 10.48 -14.86
C GLU A 124 -18.71 10.69 -15.74
N GLY A 125 -18.98 9.74 -16.65
CA GLY A 125 -20.18 9.76 -17.49
C GLY A 125 -21.50 9.66 -16.72
N GLN A 126 -21.55 8.89 -15.63
CA GLN A 126 -22.75 8.79 -14.78
C GLN A 126 -23.08 10.12 -14.11
N VAL A 127 -22.08 10.83 -13.57
CA VAL A 127 -22.27 12.15 -12.96
C VAL A 127 -22.75 13.17 -13.98
N ALA A 128 -22.15 13.17 -15.18
CA ALA A 128 -22.58 14.05 -16.26
C ALA A 128 -24.04 13.79 -16.68
N MET A 129 -24.44 12.52 -16.77
CA MET A 129 -25.80 12.13 -17.10
C MET A 129 -26.79 12.58 -16.01
N MET A 130 -26.45 12.46 -14.74
CA MET A 130 -27.30 12.92 -13.64
C MET A 130 -27.54 14.44 -13.70
N LYS A 131 -26.49 15.22 -13.96
CA LYS A 131 -26.59 16.66 -14.19
C LYS A 131 -27.49 16.99 -15.38
N GLN A 132 -27.34 16.23 -16.48
CA GLN A 132 -28.12 16.41 -17.69
C GLN A 132 -29.62 16.07 -17.50
N GLN A 133 -29.93 15.09 -16.63
CA GLN A 133 -31.30 14.72 -16.28
C GLN A 133 -31.99 15.74 -15.35
N GLY A 134 -31.30 16.83 -14.98
CA GLY A 134 -31.87 17.88 -14.14
C GLY A 134 -32.10 17.45 -12.68
N LEU A 135 -31.35 16.45 -12.21
CA LEU A 135 -31.38 16.07 -10.81
C LEU A 135 -30.98 17.26 -9.92
N PRO A 136 -31.64 17.45 -8.75
CA PRO A 136 -31.32 18.54 -7.85
C PRO A 136 -29.85 18.54 -7.40
N GLU A 137 -29.23 19.72 -7.35
CA GLU A 137 -27.81 19.88 -6.98
C GLU A 137 -27.49 19.30 -5.60
N ASN A 138 -28.44 19.38 -4.65
CA ASN A 138 -28.28 18.80 -3.32
C ASN A 138 -28.27 17.26 -3.32
N MET A 139 -28.70 16.62 -4.40
CA MET A 139 -28.54 15.17 -4.62
C MET A 139 -27.27 14.87 -5.39
N VAL A 140 -26.93 15.68 -6.40
CA VAL A 140 -25.77 15.43 -7.29
C VAL A 140 -24.44 15.76 -6.62
N ALA A 141 -24.33 16.86 -5.89
CA ALA A 141 -23.07 17.34 -5.32
C ALA A 141 -22.42 16.35 -4.31
N PRO A 142 -23.16 15.70 -3.39
CA PRO A 142 -22.58 14.66 -2.54
C PRO A 142 -22.08 13.45 -3.33
N MET A 143 -22.82 13.01 -4.35
CA MET A 143 -22.41 11.91 -5.20
C MET A 143 -21.16 12.25 -6.01
N GLU A 144 -21.11 13.45 -6.62
CA GLU A 144 -19.93 13.93 -7.34
C GLU A 144 -18.70 14.00 -6.44
N LYS A 145 -18.85 14.50 -5.21
CA LYS A 145 -17.76 14.51 -4.24
C LYS A 145 -17.27 13.08 -3.93
N GLN A 146 -18.19 12.16 -3.65
CA GLN A 146 -17.85 10.76 -3.38
C GLN A 146 -17.15 10.09 -4.56
N TYR A 147 -17.65 10.29 -5.79
CA TYR A 147 -17.01 9.77 -6.99
C TYR A 147 -15.63 10.36 -7.21
N LYS A 148 -15.45 11.67 -6.97
CA LYS A 148 -14.13 12.29 -7.07
C LYS A 148 -13.14 11.68 -6.08
N GLU A 149 -13.56 11.47 -4.84
CA GLU A 149 -12.71 10.83 -3.82
C GLU A 149 -12.38 9.38 -4.21
N GLN A 150 -13.35 8.63 -4.74
CA GLN A 150 -13.12 7.27 -5.23
C GLN A 150 -12.15 7.26 -6.42
N LEU A 151 -12.31 8.17 -7.37
CA LEU A 151 -11.43 8.33 -8.53
C LEU A 151 -9.99 8.65 -8.10
N ASP A 152 -9.82 9.57 -7.15
CA ASP A 152 -8.50 9.95 -6.64
C ASP A 152 -7.83 8.76 -5.94
N ASN A 153 -8.58 8.00 -5.12
CA ASN A 153 -8.10 6.76 -4.49
C ASN A 153 -7.69 5.71 -5.53
N MET A 154 -8.56 5.49 -6.53
CA MET A 154 -8.32 4.53 -7.58
C MET A 154 -7.07 4.89 -8.39
N ARG A 155 -6.89 6.18 -8.76
CA ARG A 155 -5.70 6.66 -9.49
C ARG A 155 -4.43 6.50 -8.66
N PHE A 156 -4.51 6.70 -7.35
CA PHE A 156 -3.39 6.41 -6.45
C PHE A 156 -3.02 4.92 -6.47
N MET A 157 -4.02 4.03 -6.37
CA MET A 157 -3.81 2.58 -6.42
C MET A 157 -3.28 2.11 -7.78
N GLN A 158 -3.73 2.71 -8.88
CA GLN A 158 -3.18 2.45 -10.22
C GLN A 158 -1.69 2.78 -10.27
N LYS A 159 -1.29 3.97 -9.81
CA LYS A 159 0.13 4.36 -9.76
C LYS A 159 0.94 3.42 -8.87
N ALA A 160 0.40 3.01 -7.73
CA ALA A 160 1.03 2.02 -6.88
C ALA A 160 1.25 0.70 -7.66
N ALA A 161 0.22 0.16 -8.31
CA ALA A 161 0.30 -1.05 -9.15
C ALA A 161 1.28 -0.94 -10.31
N GLU A 162 1.37 0.24 -10.95
CA GLU A 162 2.33 0.52 -12.01
C GLU A 162 3.77 0.53 -11.49
N SER A 163 3.99 1.01 -10.26
CA SER A 163 5.31 1.03 -9.62
C SER A 163 5.79 -0.34 -9.11
N VAL A 164 4.89 -1.33 -9.00
CA VAL A 164 5.25 -2.67 -8.51
C VAL A 164 6.11 -3.41 -9.54
N SER A 165 7.28 -3.87 -9.07
CA SER A 165 8.22 -4.66 -9.85
C SER A 165 7.59 -5.94 -10.41
N ALA A 166 8.12 -6.47 -11.51
CA ALA A 166 7.62 -7.72 -12.09
C ALA A 166 7.74 -8.90 -11.10
N GLN A 167 8.77 -8.90 -10.26
CA GLN A 167 9.00 -9.95 -9.26
C GLN A 167 7.96 -9.88 -8.14
N ASP A 168 7.68 -8.68 -7.62
CA ASP A 168 6.67 -8.49 -6.58
C ASP A 168 5.26 -8.77 -7.10
N ALA A 169 4.96 -8.31 -8.32
CA ALA A 169 3.69 -8.60 -8.98
C ALA A 169 3.47 -10.11 -9.12
N LYS A 170 4.50 -10.84 -9.56
CA LYS A 170 4.43 -12.30 -9.64
C LYS A 170 4.25 -12.94 -8.27
N PHE A 171 5.05 -12.53 -7.28
CA PHE A 171 4.97 -13.07 -5.93
C PHE A 171 3.56 -12.89 -5.35
N VAL A 172 2.99 -11.68 -5.44
CA VAL A 172 1.65 -11.39 -4.93
C VAL A 172 0.60 -12.23 -5.66
N ASN A 173 0.67 -12.31 -6.99
CA ASN A 173 -0.27 -13.11 -7.77
C ASN A 173 -0.22 -14.61 -7.42
N ASP A 174 0.98 -15.16 -7.23
CA ASP A 174 1.17 -16.56 -6.84
C ASP A 174 0.69 -16.88 -5.42
N ASN A 175 0.54 -15.86 -4.56
CA ASN A 175 0.24 -16.03 -3.13
C ASN A 175 -0.98 -15.22 -2.68
N ILE A 176 -1.86 -14.80 -3.62
CA ILE A 176 -2.94 -13.84 -3.34
C ILE A 176 -3.90 -14.32 -2.24
N GLU A 177 -4.26 -15.61 -2.22
CA GLU A 177 -5.13 -16.19 -1.21
C GLU A 177 -4.51 -16.09 0.19
N TRP A 178 -3.22 -16.43 0.30
CA TRP A 178 -2.48 -16.34 1.54
C TRP A 178 -2.30 -14.90 2.02
N ILE A 179 -1.97 -13.96 1.11
CA ILE A 179 -1.85 -12.54 1.44
C ILE A 179 -3.20 -11.98 1.90
N THR A 180 -4.28 -12.30 1.20
CA THR A 180 -5.63 -11.87 1.58
C THR A 180 -6.02 -12.44 2.94
N GLN A 181 -5.68 -13.70 3.21
CA GLN A 181 -5.96 -14.33 4.50
C GLN A 181 -5.22 -13.63 5.64
N ILE A 182 -3.91 -13.39 5.51
CA ILE A 182 -3.12 -12.76 6.59
C ILE A 182 -3.48 -11.28 6.78
N MET A 183 -3.99 -10.60 5.74
CA MET A 183 -4.50 -9.23 5.84
C MET A 183 -5.94 -9.15 6.34
N GLY A 184 -6.77 -10.17 6.11
CA GLY A 184 -8.19 -10.18 6.45
C GLY A 184 -8.54 -10.94 7.75
N SER A 185 -7.61 -11.70 8.33
CA SER A 185 -7.85 -12.49 9.54
C SER A 185 -8.07 -11.70 10.84
N GLU A 186 -8.23 -10.37 10.76
CA GLU A 186 -8.48 -9.50 11.91
C GLU A 186 -9.96 -9.17 12.13
N GLU A 187 -10.86 -9.42 11.16
CA GLU A 187 -12.32 -9.21 11.37
C GLU A 187 -13.02 -10.36 12.13
N ASP A 188 -12.42 -11.56 12.23
CA ASP A 188 -13.07 -12.75 12.81
C ASP A 188 -12.75 -13.02 14.30
N ASN A 189 -12.06 -12.10 15.00
CA ASN A 189 -11.70 -12.25 16.43
C ASN A 189 -12.16 -11.08 17.35
N LEU A 190 -13.27 -10.42 17.02
CA LEU A 190 -14.00 -9.52 17.92
C LEU A 190 -15.43 -10.01 18.20
#